data_AF-A0A352BRP4-F1
#
_entry.id   AF-A0A352BRP4-F1
#
_cell.length_a   1.000
_cell.length_b   1.000
_cell.length_c   1.000
_cell.angle_alpha   90.00
_cell.angle_beta   90.00
_cell.angle_gamma   90.00
#
_symmetry.space_group_name_H-M   'P 1'
#
loop_
_entity.id
_entity.type
_entity.pdbx_description
1 polymer ?
#
loop_
_entity_poly.entity_id
_entity_poly.type
_entity_poly.pdbx_seq_one_letter_code
_entity_poly.pdbx_strand_id
1 'polypeptide(L)'
;MPEFVREFLHGGDPSYNIFSSSPEPRNKDYFKTLWGRYKTFSSALEKGQTLYSFRHSGAIDIFQRIGSIVKLKEAMGHSSINVSLTYLRGLEVAELKEEDMPMV
;
A
#
# COMPACT_ATOMS: atom_id res chain seq x y z
N MET A 1 -5.40 -14.23 4.36
CA MET A 1 -5.88 -12.93 4.89
C MET A 1 -5.33 -12.73 6.29
N PRO A 2 -4.64 -11.62 6.59
CA PRO A 2 -4.01 -11.40 7.89
C PRO A 2 -5.02 -11.39 9.05
N GLU A 3 -4.62 -11.92 10.21
CA GLU A 3 -5.51 -12.05 11.38
C GLU A 3 -6.00 -10.69 11.89
N PHE A 4 -5.13 -9.68 11.92
CA PHE A 4 -5.47 -8.31 12.34
C PHE A 4 -6.49 -7.62 11.42
N VAL A 5 -6.70 -8.10 10.19
CA VAL A 5 -7.76 -7.57 9.31
C VAL A 5 -9.07 -8.32 9.56
N ARG A 6 -8.98 -9.61 9.90
CA ARG A 6 -10.13 -10.50 10.06
C ARG A 6 -11.10 -10.00 11.13
N GLU A 7 -10.60 -9.39 12.20
CA GLU A 7 -11.45 -8.85 13.28
C GLU A 7 -12.37 -7.70 12.82
N PHE A 8 -11.95 -6.94 11.80
CA PHE A 8 -12.73 -5.82 11.24
C PHE A 8 -13.66 -6.26 10.11
N LEU A 9 -13.57 -7.51 9.66
CA LEU A 9 -14.41 -8.05 8.61
C LEU A 9 -15.62 -8.73 9.22
N HIS A 10 -16.70 -7.96 9.32
CA HIS A 10 -17.99 -8.49 9.73
C HIS A 10 -18.63 -9.23 8.54
N GLY A 11 -19.01 -10.49 8.77
CA GLY A 11 -19.72 -11.29 7.77
C GLY A 11 -21.04 -10.65 7.38
N GLY A 12 -21.41 -10.79 6.10
CA GLY A 12 -22.65 -10.29 5.53
C GLY A 12 -22.98 -11.08 4.26
N ASP A 13 -23.94 -10.59 3.48
CA ASP A 13 -24.27 -11.19 2.19
C ASP A 13 -23.04 -11.13 1.25
N PRO A 14 -22.62 -12.25 0.62
CA PRO A 14 -21.48 -12.26 -0.31
C PRO A 14 -21.63 -11.33 -1.52
N SER A 15 -22.86 -10.94 -1.87
CA SER A 15 -23.16 -10.01 -2.95
C SER A 15 -23.04 -8.54 -2.54
N TYR A 16 -22.89 -8.25 -1.24
CA TYR A 16 -22.83 -6.89 -0.73
C TYR A 16 -21.38 -6.39 -0.67
N ASN A 17 -21.21 -5.10 -0.97
CA ASN A 17 -19.95 -4.40 -0.79
C ASN A 17 -19.67 -4.19 0.71
N ILE A 18 -18.44 -4.56 1.14
CA ILE A 18 -18.04 -4.53 2.56
C ILE A 18 -18.04 -3.13 3.21
N PHE A 19 -18.06 -2.04 2.42
CA PHE A 19 -18.00 -0.67 2.92
C PHE A 19 -19.36 0.06 2.91
N SER A 20 -20.31 -0.41 2.11
CA SER A 20 -21.67 0.14 2.07
C SER A 20 -22.71 -0.77 2.73
N SER A 21 -22.39 -2.05 2.92
CA SER A 21 -23.35 -3.08 3.35
C SER A 21 -24.57 -3.14 2.42
N SER A 22 -24.37 -2.88 1.14
CA SER A 22 -25.36 -2.97 0.05
C SER A 22 -24.70 -3.50 -1.22
N PRO A 23 -25.46 -3.96 -2.24
CA PRO A 23 -24.90 -4.40 -3.52
C PRO A 23 -24.07 -3.30 -4.21
N GLU A 24 -24.46 -2.04 -4.05
CA GLU A 24 -23.82 -0.89 -4.69
C GLU A 24 -22.63 -0.37 -3.86
N PRO A 25 -21.46 -0.14 -4.48
CA PRO A 25 -20.33 0.47 -3.80
C PRO A 25 -20.57 1.95 -3.50
N ARG A 26 -19.80 2.50 -2.57
CA ARG A 26 -19.71 3.97 -2.40
C ARG A 26 -19.11 4.62 -3.65
N ASN A 27 -19.45 5.89 -3.88
CA ASN A 27 -18.90 6.65 -4.99
C ASN A 27 -17.37 6.81 -4.90
N LYS A 28 -16.72 7.12 -6.04
CA LYS A 28 -15.26 7.21 -6.17
C LYS A 28 -14.59 8.21 -5.20
N ASP A 29 -15.31 9.24 -4.77
CA ASP A 29 -14.79 10.30 -3.90
C ASP A 29 -15.04 10.03 -2.41
N TYR A 30 -15.71 8.92 -2.06
CA TYR A 30 -16.05 8.56 -0.69
C TYR A 30 -14.82 8.50 0.22
N PHE A 31 -13.84 7.66 -0.13
CA PHE A 31 -12.61 7.51 0.67
C PHE A 31 -11.74 8.77 0.65
N LYS A 32 -11.73 9.51 -0.47
CA LYS A 32 -11.04 10.80 -0.55
C LYS A 32 -11.61 11.81 0.45
N THR A 33 -12.94 11.89 0.53
CA THR A 33 -13.66 12.76 1.47
C THR A 33 -13.41 12.33 2.91
N LEU A 34 -13.50 11.03 3.19
CA LEU A 34 -13.26 10.47 4.51
C LEU A 34 -11.83 10.74 5.00
N TRP A 35 -10.83 10.53 4.13
CA TRP A 35 -9.43 10.86 4.42
C TRP A 35 -9.24 12.36 4.66
N GLY A 36 -9.91 13.21 3.86
CA GLY A 36 -9.91 14.65 4.05
C GLY A 36 -10.35 15.07 5.46
N ARG A 37 -11.42 14.45 5.97
CA ARG A 37 -11.90 14.67 7.35
C ARG A 37 -10.93 14.12 8.39
N TYR A 38 -10.37 12.92 8.17
CA TYR A 38 -9.38 12.33 9.08
C TYR A 38 -8.17 13.25 9.31
N LYS A 39 -7.69 13.90 8.24
CA LYS A 39 -6.58 14.86 8.32
C LYS A 39 -6.83 16.06 9.21
N THR A 40 -8.07 16.46 9.47
CA THR A 40 -8.34 17.67 10.25
C THR A 40 -8.15 17.47 11.75
N PHE A 41 -8.16 16.22 12.23
CA PHE A 41 -8.02 15.89 13.65
C PHE A 41 -6.85 14.94 13.94
N SER A 42 -6.25 14.31 12.92
CA SER A 42 -5.08 13.45 13.08
C SER A 42 -3.81 14.27 13.32
N SER A 43 -3.10 14.00 14.41
CA SER A 43 -1.73 14.51 14.67
C SER A 43 -0.64 13.71 13.95
N ALA A 44 -0.97 12.53 13.41
CA ALA A 44 -0.02 11.64 12.75
C ALA A 44 0.27 11.99 11.28
N LEU A 45 -0.49 12.92 10.68
CA LEU A 45 -0.39 13.24 9.26
C LEU A 45 0.16 14.65 9.04
N GLU A 46 1.13 14.76 8.15
CA GLU A 46 1.67 16.04 7.72
C GLU A 46 0.85 16.65 6.57
N LYS A 47 1.04 17.96 6.36
CA LYS A 47 0.42 18.68 5.24
C LYS A 47 0.84 18.06 3.92
N GLY A 48 -0.15 17.72 3.09
CA GLY A 48 0.08 17.15 1.75
C GLY A 48 0.09 15.61 1.72
N GLN A 49 0.10 14.92 2.86
CA GLN A 49 -0.02 13.47 2.89
C GLN A 49 -1.43 13.02 2.46
N THR A 50 -1.49 12.00 1.60
CA THR A 50 -2.72 11.45 1.02
C THR A 50 -2.83 9.95 1.32
N LEU A 51 -3.96 9.33 0.97
CA LEU A 51 -4.08 7.87 0.95
C LEU A 51 -2.98 7.21 0.10
N TYR A 52 -2.51 7.88 -0.96
CA TYR A 52 -1.41 7.39 -1.78
C TYR A 52 -0.08 7.41 -1.02
N SER A 53 0.17 8.42 -0.19
CA SER A 53 1.34 8.48 0.70
C SER A 53 1.35 7.28 1.66
N PHE A 54 0.19 6.91 2.21
CA PHE A 54 0.04 5.73 3.05
C PHE A 54 0.31 4.42 2.30
N ARG A 55 -0.21 4.28 1.07
CA ARG A 55 0.13 3.14 0.20
C ARG A 55 1.64 3.08 -0.06
N HIS A 56 2.28 4.23 -0.23
CA HIS A 56 3.71 4.31 -0.48
C HIS A 56 4.55 3.84 0.71
N SER A 57 4.24 4.32 1.92
CA SER A 57 4.91 3.85 3.13
C SER A 57 4.70 2.35 3.37
N GLY A 58 3.52 1.81 3.05
CA GLY A 58 3.27 0.36 3.12
C GLY A 58 4.18 -0.45 2.18
N ALA A 59 4.43 0.05 0.96
CA ALA A 59 5.35 -0.60 0.03
C ALA A 59 6.79 -0.66 0.56
N ILE A 60 7.24 0.45 1.15
CA ILE A 60 8.55 0.57 1.79
C ILE A 60 8.68 -0.44 2.95
N ASP A 61 7.70 -0.50 3.85
CA ASP A 61 7.70 -1.42 5.00
C ASP A 61 7.70 -2.90 4.56
N ILE A 62 6.91 -3.26 3.54
CA ILE A 62 6.94 -4.61 2.95
C ILE A 62 8.33 -4.94 2.42
N PHE A 63 8.96 -4.02 1.68
CA PHE A 63 10.28 -4.25 1.12
C PHE A 63 11.35 -4.35 2.20
N GLN A 64 11.36 -3.46 3.19
CA GLN A 64 12.31 -3.49 4.31
C GLN A 64 12.24 -4.81 5.11
N ARG A 65 11.05 -5.39 5.26
CA ARG A 65 10.87 -6.67 5.98
C ARG A 65 11.26 -7.89 5.15
N ILE A 66 11.00 -7.89 3.85
CA ILE A 66 11.11 -9.08 2.99
C ILE A 66 12.39 -9.08 2.15
N GLY A 67 12.90 -7.92 1.75
CA GLY A 67 14.05 -7.74 0.88
C GLY A 67 13.86 -8.16 -0.58
N SER A 68 12.62 -8.48 -1.00
CA SER A 68 12.34 -8.98 -2.36
C SER A 68 11.39 -8.06 -3.13
N ILE A 69 11.88 -7.48 -4.22
CA ILE A 69 11.09 -6.63 -5.12
C ILE A 69 10.00 -7.44 -5.83
N VAL A 70 10.24 -8.72 -6.13
CA VAL A 70 9.24 -9.59 -6.76
C VAL A 70 8.05 -9.79 -5.83
N LYS A 71 8.31 -10.11 -4.55
CA LYS A 71 7.24 -10.26 -3.54
C LYS A 71 6.52 -8.93 -3.28
N LEU A 72 7.23 -7.80 -3.32
CA LEU A 72 6.61 -6.48 -3.24
C LEU A 72 5.64 -6.24 -4.41
N LYS A 73 6.05 -6.53 -5.65
CA LYS A 73 5.20 -6.38 -6.85
C LYS A 73 3.90 -7.17 -6.70
N GLU A 74 4.00 -8.42 -6.24
CA GLU A 74 2.84 -9.30 -6.03
C GLU A 74 1.92 -8.77 -4.92
N ALA A 75 2.49 -8.44 -3.75
CA ALA A 75 1.72 -7.93 -2.61
C ALA A 75 0.99 -6.61 -2.94
N MET A 76 1.63 -5.74 -3.72
CA MET A 76 1.09 -4.43 -4.09
C MET A 76 0.18 -4.45 -5.33
N GLY A 77 0.11 -5.58 -6.04
CA GLY A 77 -0.63 -5.71 -7.30
C GLY A 77 -0.06 -4.84 -8.42
N HIS A 78 1.26 -4.61 -8.45
CA HIS A 78 1.89 -3.78 -9.47
C HIS A 78 2.02 -4.54 -10.80
N SER A 79 1.77 -3.84 -11.90
CA SER A 79 1.86 -4.39 -13.26
C SER A 79 3.28 -4.80 -13.63
N SER A 80 4.30 -4.11 -13.13
CA SER A 80 5.71 -4.39 -13.41
C SER A 80 6.62 -4.15 -12.20
N ILE A 81 7.84 -4.68 -12.29
CA ILE A 81 8.92 -4.41 -11.33
C ILE A 81 9.25 -2.91 -11.31
N ASN A 82 9.29 -2.26 -12.48
CA ASN A 82 9.57 -0.82 -12.59
C ASN A 82 8.57 0.03 -11.80
N VAL A 83 7.28 -0.32 -11.82
CA VAL A 83 6.28 0.36 -10.99
C VAL A 83 6.64 0.22 -9.51
N SER A 84 7.08 -0.96 -9.08
CA SER A 84 7.51 -1.19 -7.69
C SER A 84 8.77 -0.41 -7.33
N LEU A 85 9.73 -0.28 -8.24
CA LEU A 85 10.95 0.52 -8.02
C LEU A 85 10.65 2.00 -7.81
N THR A 86 9.60 2.56 -8.43
CA THR A 86 9.20 3.96 -8.16
C THR A 86 8.77 4.19 -6.72
N TYR A 87 8.33 3.14 -6.02
CA TYR A 87 8.01 3.20 -4.59
C TYR A 87 9.24 3.18 -3.68
N LEU A 88 10.38 2.69 -4.19
CA LEU A 88 11.61 2.50 -3.42
C LEU A 88 12.69 3.53 -3.74
N ARG A 89 12.40 4.53 -4.58
CA ARG A 89 13.38 5.54 -5.02
C ARG A 89 14.06 6.27 -3.84
N GLY A 90 13.38 6.42 -2.71
CA GLY A 90 13.95 7.05 -1.50
C GLY A 90 14.77 6.11 -0.60
N LEU A 91 14.86 4.82 -0.92
CA LEU A 91 15.57 3.81 -0.12
C LEU A 91 17.00 3.54 -0.59
N GLU A 92 17.51 4.29 -1.57
CA GLU A 92 18.83 4.02 -2.19
C GLU A 92 19.03 2.52 -2.50
N VAL A 93 17.98 1.84 -3.01
CA VAL A 93 18.08 0.42 -3.36
C VAL A 93 19.26 0.29 -4.30
N ALA A 94 20.35 -0.31 -3.79
CA ALA A 94 21.63 -0.30 -4.46
C ALA A 94 21.46 -0.87 -5.87
N GLU A 95 21.80 -0.05 -6.87
CA GLU A 95 22.04 -0.59 -8.21
C GLU A 95 23.23 -1.54 -8.08
N LEU A 96 23.11 -2.72 -8.69
CA LEU A 96 24.11 -3.78 -8.66
C LEU A 96 25.44 -3.20 -9.17
N LYS A 97 26.44 -3.09 -8.30
CA LYS A 97 27.74 -2.54 -8.67
C LYS A 97 28.65 -3.65 -9.17
N GLU A 98 29.69 -3.28 -9.90
CA GLU A 98 30.70 -4.22 -10.38
C GLU A 98 31.39 -4.97 -9.22
N GLU A 99 31.52 -4.32 -8.06
CA GLU A 99 32.02 -4.93 -6.81
C GLU A 99 31.11 -6.03 -6.23
N ASP A 100 29.82 -6.03 -6.57
CA ASP A 100 28.85 -7.03 -6.13
C ASP A 100 28.78 -8.25 -7.08
N MET A 101 29.43 -8.17 -8.25
CA MET A 101 29.46 -9.26 -9.21
C MET A 101 30.48 -10.33 -8.80
N PRO A 102 30.18 -11.63 -8.99
CA PRO A 102 31.14 -12.69 -8.67
C PRO A 102 32.38 -12.52 -9.55
N MET A 103 33.55 -12.38 -8.91
CA MET A 103 34.82 -12.42 -9.62
C MET A 103 35.11 -13.86 -10.07
N VAL A 104 35.45 -14.03 -11.35
CA VAL A 104 35.85 -15.31 -11.96
C VAL A 104 37.28 -15.67 -11.58
#